data_AF-A0A009T232-F1
#
_entry.id   AF-A0A009T232-F1
#
_cell.length_a   1.000
_cell.length_b   1.000
_cell.length_c   1.000
_cell.angle_alpha   90.00
_cell.angle_beta   90.00
_cell.angle_gamma   90.00
#
_symmetry.space_group_name_H-M   'P 1'
#
loop_
_entity.id
_entity.type
_entity.pdbx_description
1 polymer ?
#
loop_
_entity_poly.entity_id
_entity_poly.type
_entity_poly.pdbx_seq_one_letter_code
_entity_poly.pdbx_strand_id
1 'polypeptide(L)' 'MTRPNQAWSSDITYIWTVEGWLYLAAVKDLYTKQVVGYSLNERMTTQLVCNALNMA' A
#
# COMPACT_ATOMS: atom_id res chain seq x y z
N MET A 1 9.12 -18.00 4.10
CA MET A 1 9.71 -16.78 4.69
C MET A 1 10.05 -17.09 6.13
N THR A 2 11.25 -16.72 6.57
CA THR A 2 11.83 -17.07 7.88
C THR A 2 12.09 -15.85 8.77
N ARG A 3 12.00 -14.63 8.24
CA ARG A 3 12.09 -13.37 9.01
C ARG A 3 11.31 -12.24 8.29
N PRO A 4 11.01 -11.11 8.96
CA PRO A 4 10.46 -9.91 8.32
C PRO A 4 11.34 -9.39 7.17
N ASN A 5 10.75 -8.60 6.26
CA ASN A 5 11.41 -7.89 5.16
C ASN A 5 12.14 -8.78 4.15
N GLN A 6 11.67 -10.02 3.96
CA GLN A 6 12.20 -10.91 2.91
C GLN A 6 11.43 -10.84 1.60
N ALA A 7 10.13 -10.61 1.69
CA ALA A 7 9.27 -10.49 0.54
C ALA A 7 7.98 -9.77 0.94
N TRP A 8 7.56 -8.88 0.05
CA TRP A 8 6.39 -8.05 0.22
C TRP A 8 5.41 -8.32 -0.92
N SER A 9 4.13 -8.08 -0.65
CA SER A 9 3.09 -8.04 -1.66
C SER A 9 2.42 -6.69 -1.59
N SER A 10 2.13 -6.12 -2.76
CA SER A 10 1.39 -4.87 -2.87
C SER A 10 0.13 -5.08 -3.68
N ASP A 11 -0.89 -4.31 -3.35
CA ASP A 11 -2.13 -4.24 -4.13
C ASP A 11 -2.64 -2.79 -4.18
N ILE A 12 -3.48 -2.50 -5.17
CA ILE A 12 -4.15 -1.21 -5.30
C ILE A 12 -5.65 -1.47 -5.35
N THR A 13 -6.38 -0.81 -4.46
CA THR A 13 -7.84 -0.84 -4.41
C THR A 13 -8.40 0.57 -4.29
N TYR A 14 -9.72 0.71 -4.21
CA TYR A 14 -10.39 1.97 -3.93
C TYR A 14 -11.31 1.79 -2.73
N ILE A 15 -11.32 2.77 -1.83
CA ILE A 15 -12.07 2.75 -0.58
C ILE A 15 -12.93 4.00 -0.44
N TRP A 16 -14.11 3.85 0.18
CA TRP A 16 -14.98 4.97 0.49
C TRP A 16 -14.47 5.67 1.76
N THR A 17 -14.32 6.98 1.69
CA THR A 17 -13.89 7.83 2.80
C THR A 17 -14.85 9.01 2.96
N VAL A 18 -14.62 9.85 3.98
CA VAL A 18 -15.39 11.09 4.16
C VAL A 18 -15.13 12.13 3.06
N GLU A 19 -14.02 11.99 2.32
CA GLU A 19 -13.64 12.84 1.17
C GLU A 19 -14.14 12.26 -0.17
N GLY A 20 -14.81 11.10 -0.12
CA GLY A 20 -15.26 10.34 -1.30
C GLY A 20 -14.42 9.09 -1.57
N TRP A 21 -14.49 8.59 -2.81
CA TRP A 21 -13.69 7.43 -3.23
C TRP A 21 -12.23 7.82 -3.44
N LEU A 22 -11.32 7.12 -2.77
CA LEU A 22 -9.88 7.26 -2.96
C LEU A 22 -9.24 5.93 -3.34
N TYR A 23 -8.23 5.98 -4.20
CA TYR A 23 -7.35 4.85 -4.46
C TYR A 23 -6.37 4.69 -3.30
N LEU A 24 -6.27 3.47 -2.78
CA LEU A 24 -5.33 3.04 -1.77
C LEU A 24 -4.32 2.09 -2.41
N ALA A 25 -3.05 2.46 -2.40
CA ALA A 25 -1.95 1.52 -2.60
C ALA A 25 -1.44 1.08 -1.23
N ALA A 26 -1.31 -0.23 -1.01
CA ALA A 26 -0.80 -0.79 0.24
C ALA A 26 0.30 -1.83 -0.02
N VAL A 27 1.33 -1.83 0.81
CA VAL A 27 2.44 -2.78 0.81
C VAL A 27 2.39 -3.57 2.11
N LYS A 28 2.29 -4.89 2.00
CA LYS A 28 2.17 -5.82 3.11
C LYS A 28 3.42 -6.69 3.20
N ASP A 29 3.99 -6.77 4.40
CA ASP A 29 5.03 -7.75 4.66
C ASP A 29 4.40 -9.15 4.76
N LEU A 30 4.92 -10.07 3.94
CA LEU A 30 4.32 -11.40 3.82
C LEU A 30 4.66 -12.33 4.99
N TYR A 31 5.65 -11.99 5.84
CA TYR A 31 5.96 -12.71 7.06
C TYR A 31 5.11 -12.19 8.23
N THR A 32 5.17 -10.88 8.55
CA THR A 32 4.47 -10.28 9.71
C THR A 32 2.98 -10.07 9.47
N LYS A 33 2.55 -10.07 8.20
CA LYS A 33 1.19 -9.72 7.76
C LYS A 33 0.78 -8.27 8.04
N GLN A 34 1.70 -7.42 8.46
CA GLN A 34 1.45 -6.00 8.69
C GLN A 34 1.53 -5.21 7.38
N VAL A 35 0.74 -4.13 7.30
CA VAL A 35 0.92 -3.11 6.26
C VAL A 35 2.12 -2.28 6.68
N VAL A 36 3.17 -2.31 5.86
CA VAL A 36 4.44 -1.60 6.12
C VAL A 36 4.49 -0.27 5.38
N GLY A 37 3.73 -0.13 4.29
CA GLY A 37 3.59 1.12 3.55
C GLY A 37 2.20 1.25 2.93
N TYR A 38 1.71 2.48 2.80
CA TYR A 38 0.45 2.82 2.17
C TYR A 38 0.44 4.26 1.66
N SER A 39 -0.42 4.56 0.70
CA SER A 39 -0.65 5.92 0.21
C SER A 39 -2.06 6.02 -0.37
N LEU A 40 -2.66 7.20 -0.30
CA LEU A 40 -4.00 7.50 -0.80
C LEU A 40 -3.95 8.61 -1.86
N ASN A 41 -4.77 8.50 -2.90
CA ASN A 41 -4.92 9.55 -3.90
C ASN A 41 -6.29 9.45 -4.60
N GLU A 42 -6.83 10.58 -5.06
CA GLU A 42 -8.05 10.62 -5.87
C GLU A 42 -7.88 9.94 -7.25
N ARG A 43 -6.63 9.77 -7.71
CA ARG A 43 -6.30 9.16 -9.01
C ARG A 43 -5.31 8.01 -8.87
N MET A 44 -5.54 6.94 -9.63
CA MET A 44 -4.58 5.85 -9.78
C MET A 44 -3.37 6.33 -10.60
N THR A 45 -2.25 6.58 -9.93
CA THR A 45 -1.01 7.10 -10.54
C THR A 45 0.20 6.24 -10.16
N THR A 46 1.29 6.35 -10.92
CA THR A 46 2.57 5.70 -10.54
C THR A 46 3.11 6.25 -9.23
N GLN A 47 2.95 7.56 -8.99
CA GLN A 47 3.40 8.22 -7.76
C GLN A 47 2.70 7.67 -6.51
N LEU A 48 1.41 7.31 -6.62
CA LEU A 48 0.67 6.66 -5.53
C LEU A 48 1.38 5.38 -5.05
N VAL A 49 1.81 4.53 -5.99
CA VAL A 49 2.52 3.28 -5.70
C VAL A 49 3.94 3.55 -5.19
N CYS A 50 4.67 4.47 -5.82
CA CYS A 50 6.02 4.86 -5.37
C CYS A 50 5.99 5.40 -3.93
N ASN A 51 4.99 6.20 -3.57
CA ASN A 51 4.83 6.72 -2.22
C ASN A 51 4.59 5.60 -1.20
N ALA A 52 3.70 4.65 -1.51
CA ALA A 52 3.44 3.51 -0.64
C ALA A 52 4.69 2.64 -0.44
N LEU A 53 5.47 2.43 -1.51
CA LEU A 53 6.73 1.67 -1.45
C LEU A 53 7.83 2.41 -0.67
N ASN A 54 7.94 3.73 -0.80
CA ASN A 54 8.97 4.52 -0.10
C ASN A 54 8.74 4.64 1.41
N MET A 55 7.51 4.42 1.88
CA MET A 55 7.20 4.38 3.31
C MET A 55 7.47 3.01 3.95
N ALA A 56 7.53 1.94 3.14
CA ALA A 56 7.65 0.56 3.57
C ALA A 56 9.04 0.18 4.13
#